data_AF-A0A8K0UAH8-F1
#
_entry.id   AF-A0A8K0UAH8-F1
#
_cell.length_a   1.000
_cell.length_b   1.000
_cell.length_c   1.000
_cell.angle_alpha   90.00
_cell.angle_beta   90.00
_cell.angle_gamma   90.00
#
_symmetry.space_group_name_H-M   'P 1'
#
loop_
_entity.id
_entity.type
_entity.pdbx_description
1 polymer ?
#
loop_
_entity_poly.entity_id
_entity_poly.type
_entity_poly.pdbx_seq_one_letter_code
_entity_poly.pdbx_strand_id
1 'polypeptide(L)'
;MNNPTIHTEALVENALDHLESTGALHHVNWMNITELLNPVIEMHNMFDATDEDIVESMMDAKKLWERNCGHDDKDTDVPALGPTCSEALQAALMLRKYVGTFNDPFICKLEVMLGSFRQRTRAIETQGLKDTKMTDYFACK
;
A
#
# COMPACT_ATOMS: atom_id res chain seq x y z
N MET A 1 -16.98 34.09 -8.51
CA MET A 1 -16.82 32.67 -8.11
C MET A 1 -15.33 32.38 -8.12
N ASN A 2 -14.67 32.40 -6.97
CA ASN A 2 -13.24 32.08 -6.87
C ASN A 2 -13.15 30.56 -6.71
N ASN A 3 -12.59 29.89 -7.71
CA ASN A 3 -12.35 28.45 -7.63
C ASN A 3 -11.13 28.23 -6.71
N PRO A 4 -11.30 27.63 -5.52
CA PRO A 4 -10.22 27.49 -4.54
C PRO A 4 -9.03 26.68 -5.04
N THR A 5 -9.20 25.89 -6.10
CA THR A 5 -8.13 25.06 -6.70
C THR A 5 -7.08 25.89 -7.45
N ILE A 6 -7.48 27.01 -8.07
CA ILE A 6 -6.58 27.86 -8.86
C ILE A 6 -5.51 28.50 -7.96
N HIS A 7 -5.90 28.87 -6.74
CA HIS A 7 -4.98 29.45 -5.77
C HIS A 7 -3.95 28.43 -5.28
N THR A 8 -4.38 27.17 -5.08
CA THR A 8 -3.46 26.11 -4.66
C THR A 8 -2.50 25.71 -5.76
N GLU A 9 -2.94 25.67 -7.02
CA GLU A 9 -2.09 25.39 -8.18
C GLU A 9 -0.98 26.44 -8.33
N ALA A 10 -1.34 27.73 -8.25
CA ALA A 10 -0.37 28.83 -8.33
C ALA A 10 0.65 28.81 -7.18
N LEU A 11 0.26 28.36 -5.98
CA LEU A 11 1.20 28.21 -4.86
C LEU A 11 2.19 27.06 -5.08
N VAL A 12 1.72 25.96 -5.67
CA VAL A 12 2.58 24.81 -5.98
C VAL A 12 3.58 25.17 -7.08
N GLU A 13 3.14 25.85 -8.14
CA GLU A 13 4.03 26.32 -9.21
C GLU A 13 5.13 27.25 -8.67
N ASN A 14 4.77 28.26 -7.88
CA ASN A 14 5.75 29.17 -7.28
C ASN A 14 6.75 28.46 -6.35
N ALA A 15 6.32 27.42 -5.64
CA ALA A 15 7.20 26.63 -4.78
C ALA A 15 8.20 25.80 -5.61
N LEU A 16 7.77 25.27 -6.75
CA LEU A 16 8.64 24.53 -7.68
C LEU A 16 9.67 25.45 -8.35
N ASP A 17 9.25 26.64 -8.80
CA ASP A 17 10.15 27.66 -9.36
C ASP A 17 11.22 28.08 -8.35
N HIS A 18 10.84 28.24 -7.08
CA HIS A 18 11.79 28.55 -6.02
C HIS A 18 12.79 27.41 -5.79
N LEU A 19 12.34 26.16 -5.79
CA LEU A 19 13.22 25.00 -5.66
C LEU A 19 14.17 24.85 -6.86
N GLU A 20 13.75 25.23 -8.06
CA GLU A 20 14.61 25.26 -9.23
C GLU A 20 15.65 26.38 -9.15
N SER A 21 15.24 27.59 -8.78
CA SER A 21 16.16 28.73 -8.63
C SER A 21 17.25 28.51 -7.57
N THR A 22 16.97 27.67 -6.58
CA THR A 22 17.93 27.26 -5.54
C THR A 22 18.79 26.07 -5.95
N GLY A 23 18.53 25.45 -7.11
CA GLY A 23 19.21 24.24 -7.58
C GLY A 23 18.82 22.98 -6.81
N ALA A 24 17.87 23.07 -5.88
CA ALA A 24 17.34 21.93 -5.14
C ALA A 24 16.55 20.98 -6.05
N LEU A 25 16.03 21.50 -7.16
CA LEU A 25 15.24 20.76 -8.12
C LEU A 25 15.70 21.09 -9.55
N HIS A 26 15.99 20.06 -10.35
CA HIS A 26 16.43 20.23 -11.73
C HIS A 26 15.23 20.11 -12.67
N HIS A 27 15.13 20.97 -13.69
CA HIS A 27 14.00 21.01 -14.63
C HIS A 27 13.66 19.64 -15.25
N VAL A 28 14.64 18.76 -15.46
CA VAL A 28 14.39 17.42 -16.03
C VAL A 28 13.63 16.48 -15.09
N ASN A 29 13.57 16.82 -13.79
CA ASN A 29 12.80 16.10 -12.78
C ASN A 29 11.40 16.74 -12.59
N TRP A 30 11.05 17.75 -13.40
CA TRP A 30 9.69 18.29 -13.42
C TRP A 30 8.74 17.28 -14.05
N MET A 31 7.70 16.93 -13.31
CA MET A 31 6.50 16.31 -13.86
C MET A 31 5.46 17.42 -13.98
N ASN A 32 4.77 17.51 -15.13
CA ASN A 32 3.75 18.54 -15.30
C ASN A 32 2.64 18.31 -14.27
N ILE A 33 2.11 19.37 -13.64
CA ILE A 33 1.07 19.24 -12.61
C ILE A 33 -0.18 18.49 -13.13
N THR A 34 -0.48 18.62 -14.41
CA THR A 34 -1.58 17.88 -15.06
C THR A 34 -1.27 16.38 -15.20
N GLU A 35 0.00 16.01 -15.40
CA GLU A 35 0.45 14.60 -15.40
C GLU A 35 0.53 14.02 -13.99
N LEU A 36 0.85 14.84 -12.99
CA LEU A 36 0.86 14.43 -11.58
C LEU A 36 -0.57 14.20 -11.04
N LEU A 37 -1.51 15.08 -11.41
CA LEU A 37 -2.90 15.01 -10.96
C LEU A 37 -3.74 14.01 -11.77
N ASN A 38 -3.38 13.74 -13.03
CA ASN A 38 -4.02 12.73 -13.88
C ASN A 38 -2.95 11.78 -14.44
N PRO A 39 -2.34 10.94 -13.59
CA PRO A 39 -1.36 9.98 -14.07
C PRO A 39 -2.05 9.02 -15.05
N VAL A 40 -1.53 8.96 -16.29
CA VAL A 40 -2.02 8.03 -17.33
C VAL A 40 -2.03 6.58 -16.84
N ILE A 41 -1.18 6.26 -15.86
CA ILE A 41 -1.07 4.97 -15.17
C ILE A 41 -2.34 4.59 -14.39
N GLU A 42 -3.11 5.54 -13.84
CA GLU A 42 -4.35 5.20 -13.11
C GLU A 42 -5.49 4.81 -14.05
N MET A 43 -5.46 5.25 -15.31
CA MET A 43 -6.50 4.91 -16.29
C MET A 43 -6.42 3.45 -16.77
N HIS A 44 -5.28 2.77 -16.59
CA HIS A 44 -5.06 1.39 -17.08
C HIS A 44 -5.04 0.31 -15.98
N ASN A 45 -5.28 0.68 -14.71
CA ASN A 45 -5.30 -0.27 -13.59
C ASN A 45 -6.72 -0.57 -13.08
N MET A 46 -7.73 -0.51 -13.96
CA MET A 46 -8.97 -1.22 -13.67
C MET A 46 -8.72 -2.67 -14.03
N PHE A 47 -8.41 -3.47 -13.02
CA PHE A 47 -8.29 -4.93 -13.13
C PHE A 47 -9.53 -5.43 -13.89
N ASP A 48 -9.32 -6.01 -15.06
CA ASP A 48 -10.37 -6.59 -15.92
C ASP A 48 -10.82 -7.94 -15.34
N ALA A 49 -10.98 -7.99 -14.01
CA ALA A 49 -11.50 -9.15 -13.31
C ALA A 49 -13.01 -9.17 -13.51
N THR A 50 -13.47 -10.19 -14.20
CA THR A 50 -14.89 -10.46 -14.41
C THR A 50 -15.47 -11.08 -13.15
N ASP A 51 -16.78 -10.95 -12.94
CA ASP A 51 -17.46 -11.59 -11.80
C ASP A 51 -17.23 -13.12 -11.79
N GLU A 52 -17.09 -13.73 -12.96
CA GLU A 52 -16.69 -15.13 -13.14
C GLU A 52 -15.32 -15.46 -12.53
N ASP A 53 -14.31 -14.60 -12.67
CA ASP A 53 -12.96 -14.82 -12.14
C ASP A 53 -12.95 -14.81 -10.60
N ILE A 54 -13.84 -14.00 -10.01
CA ILE A 54 -14.06 -13.93 -8.56
C ILE A 54 -14.73 -15.22 -8.06
N VAL A 55 -15.77 -15.68 -8.76
CA VAL A 55 -16.49 -16.91 -8.39
C VAL A 55 -15.59 -18.14 -8.52
N GLU A 56 -14.78 -18.22 -9.57
CA GLU A 56 -13.81 -19.30 -9.77
C GLU A 56 -12.78 -19.33 -8.64
N SER A 57 -12.21 -18.18 -8.29
CA SER A 57 -11.27 -18.05 -7.17
C SER A 57 -11.89 -18.48 -5.83
N MET A 58 -13.15 -18.13 -5.58
CA MET A 58 -13.87 -18.55 -4.36
C MET A 58 -14.12 -20.06 -4.32
N MET A 59 -14.50 -20.65 -5.45
CA MET A 59 -14.75 -22.09 -5.56
C MET A 59 -13.47 -22.90 -5.38
N ASP A 60 -12.35 -22.43 -5.93
CA ASP A 60 -11.04 -23.08 -5.76
C ASP A 60 -10.53 -23.02 -4.32
N ALA A 61 -10.68 -21.87 -3.65
CA ALA A 61 -10.35 -21.73 -2.23
C ALA A 61 -11.20 -22.68 -1.35
N LYS A 62 -12.50 -22.78 -1.64
CA LYS A 62 -13.41 -23.69 -0.94
C LYS A 62 -13.03 -25.16 -1.16
N LYS A 63 -12.71 -25.55 -2.40
CA LYS A 63 -12.29 -26.90 -2.75
C LYS A 63 -10.97 -27.29 -2.08
N LEU A 64 -10.04 -26.34 -1.96
CA LEU A 64 -8.78 -26.54 -1.23
C LEU A 64 -9.03 -26.77 0.27
N TRP A 65 -9.95 -26.02 0.86
CA TRP A 65 -10.32 -26.15 2.27
C TRP A 65 -11.01 -27.50 2.56
N GLU A 66 -11.98 -27.88 1.73
CA GLU A 66 -12.70 -29.16 1.87
C GLU A 66 -11.78 -30.38 1.66
N ARG A 67 -10.79 -30.28 0.77
CA ARG A 67 -9.77 -31.34 0.57
C ARG A 67 -8.86 -31.53 1.78
N ASN A 68 -8.59 -30.46 2.54
CA ASN A 68 -7.71 -30.49 3.70
C ASN A 68 -8.45 -30.82 5.02
N CYS A 69 -9.78 -30.84 5.03
CA CYS A 69 -10.60 -31.17 6.21
C CYS A 69 -11.21 -32.59 6.15
N GLY A 70 -10.61 -33.50 5.38
CA GLY A 70 -10.97 -34.91 5.34
C GLY A 70 -10.12 -35.76 6.29
N HIS A 71 -10.51 -35.80 7.56
CA HIS A 71 -10.22 -36.87 8.54
C HIS A 71 -8.74 -37.22 8.80
N ASP A 72 -8.15 -36.63 9.85
CA ASP A 72 -7.46 -37.42 10.86
C ASP A 72 -7.54 -36.71 12.23
N ASP A 73 -8.10 -37.43 13.19
CA ASP A 73 -8.23 -37.07 14.60
C ASP A 73 -6.88 -37.31 15.27
N LYS A 74 -5.95 -36.41 14.97
CA LYS A 74 -4.65 -36.32 15.62
C LYS A 74 -4.48 -34.87 16.03
N ASP A 75 -4.66 -34.63 17.33
CA ASP A 75 -4.08 -33.49 18.06
C ASP A 75 -2.58 -33.41 17.73
N THR A 76 -2.28 -32.85 16.58
CA THR A 76 -0.99 -32.27 16.28
C THR A 76 -1.24 -30.81 16.59
N ASP A 77 -0.71 -30.37 17.73
CA ASP A 77 -0.46 -28.97 18.03
C ASP A 77 0.47 -28.41 16.93
N VAL A 78 -0.05 -28.29 15.71
CA VAL A 78 0.52 -27.44 14.68
C VAL A 78 0.16 -26.05 15.16
N PRO A 79 1.12 -25.22 15.60
CA PRO A 79 0.80 -23.86 15.97
C PRO A 79 0.15 -23.23 14.74
N ALA A 80 -1.11 -22.82 14.87
CA ALA A 80 -1.80 -22.10 13.82
C ALA A 80 -0.85 -20.98 13.37
N LEU A 81 -0.41 -21.05 12.11
CA LEU A 81 0.50 -20.05 11.57
C LEU A 81 -0.19 -18.71 11.73
N GLY A 82 0.37 -17.85 12.59
CA GLY A 82 -0.14 -16.51 12.79
C GLY A 82 -0.14 -15.75 11.46
N PRO A 83 -0.94 -14.67 11.35
CA PRO A 83 -1.00 -13.89 10.12
C PRO A 83 0.39 -13.42 9.71
N THR A 84 0.67 -13.53 8.42
CA THR A 84 1.87 -13.00 7.78
C THR A 84 1.95 -11.48 7.94
N CYS A 85 3.15 -10.90 7.77
CA CYS A 85 3.30 -9.45 7.84
C CYS A 85 2.41 -8.71 6.83
N SER A 86 2.25 -9.24 5.62
CA SER A 86 1.35 -8.69 4.61
C SER A 86 -0.11 -8.72 5.05
N GLU A 87 -0.59 -9.85 5.59
CA GLU A 87 -1.96 -9.98 6.10
C GLU A 87 -2.24 -9.03 7.27
N ALA A 88 -1.30 -8.92 8.21
CA ALA A 88 -1.43 -7.99 9.34
C ALA A 88 -1.44 -6.52 8.88
N LEU A 89 -0.63 -6.17 7.89
CA LEU A 89 -0.61 -4.83 7.29
C LEU A 89 -1.91 -4.52 6.51
N GLN A 90 -2.45 -5.51 5.80
CA GLN A 90 -3.72 -5.39 5.10
C GLN A 90 -4.88 -5.19 6.08
N ALA A 91 -4.92 -5.96 7.17
CA ALA A 91 -5.91 -5.77 8.24
C ALA A 91 -5.82 -4.37 8.86
N ALA A 92 -4.60 -3.88 9.13
CA ALA A 92 -4.40 -2.52 9.64
C ALA A 92 -4.86 -1.42 8.66
N LEU A 93 -4.70 -1.64 7.35
CA LEU A 93 -5.24 -0.75 6.31
C LEU A 93 -6.78 -0.73 6.32
N MET A 94 -7.40 -1.91 6.39
CA MET A 94 -8.85 -2.02 6.43
C MET A 94 -9.44 -1.33 7.67
N LEU A 95 -8.84 -1.56 8.83
CA LEU A 95 -9.24 -0.89 10.08
C LEU A 95 -9.09 0.62 9.96
N ARG A 96 -7.98 1.11 9.41
CA ARG A 96 -7.78 2.55 9.20
C ARG A 96 -8.87 3.16 8.30
N LYS A 97 -9.22 2.48 7.20
CA LYS A 97 -10.29 2.93 6.29
C LYS A 97 -11.65 2.96 6.97
N TYR A 98 -11.96 1.94 7.78
CA TYR A 98 -13.20 1.90 8.54
C TYR A 98 -13.27 3.06 9.55
N VAL A 99 -12.21 3.25 10.33
CA VAL A 99 -12.22 4.24 11.41
C VAL A 99 -12.11 5.69 10.93
N GLY A 100 -11.55 5.93 9.74
CA GLY A 100 -11.43 7.29 9.17
C GLY A 100 -12.77 8.01 8.91
N THR A 101 -13.90 7.31 9.08
CA THR A 101 -15.25 7.89 8.98
C THR A 101 -15.78 8.46 10.30
N PHE A 102 -15.09 8.24 11.43
CA PHE A 102 -15.52 8.66 12.75
C PHE A 102 -14.65 9.78 13.31
N ASN A 103 -15.28 10.88 13.74
CA ASN A 103 -14.63 11.98 14.45
C ASN A 103 -14.74 11.78 15.96
N ASP A 104 -14.00 10.80 16.48
CA ASP A 104 -13.98 10.46 17.90
C ASP A 104 -12.52 10.40 18.44
N PRO A 105 -12.25 10.92 19.67
CA PRO A 105 -10.90 10.93 20.22
C PRO A 105 -10.24 9.55 20.38
N PHE A 106 -11.02 8.51 20.66
CA PHE A 106 -10.52 7.13 20.72
C PHE A 106 -10.10 6.65 19.32
N ILE A 107 -10.84 7.04 18.30
CA ILE A 107 -10.54 6.72 16.90
C ILE A 107 -9.25 7.38 16.42
N CYS A 108 -9.01 8.65 16.76
CA CYS A 108 -7.73 9.31 16.48
C CYS A 108 -6.54 8.56 17.12
N LYS A 109 -6.71 8.09 18.36
CA LYS A 109 -5.68 7.32 19.06
C LYS A 109 -5.42 5.96 18.39
N LEU A 110 -6.48 5.30 17.94
CA LEU A 110 -6.38 4.04 17.21
C LEU A 110 -5.67 4.22 15.86
N GLU A 111 -5.94 5.30 15.13
CA GLU A 111 -5.26 5.59 13.86
C GLU A 111 -3.74 5.80 14.05
N VAL A 112 -3.34 6.55 15.08
CA VAL A 112 -1.92 6.72 15.46
C VAL A 112 -1.27 5.37 15.79
N MET A 113 -1.97 4.50 16.52
CA MET A 113 -1.49 3.16 16.85
C MET A 113 -1.32 2.29 15.60
N LEU A 114 -2.28 2.31 14.67
CA LEU A 114 -2.20 1.55 13.41
C LEU A 114 -1.06 2.05 12.51
N GLY A 115 -0.81 3.37 12.50
CA GLY A 115 0.34 3.96 11.82
C GLY A 115 1.68 3.47 12.41
N SER A 116 1.80 3.50 13.73
CA SER A 116 2.99 3.05 14.45
C SER A 116 3.23 1.55 14.27
N PHE A 117 2.16 0.74 14.31
CA PHE A 117 2.21 -0.69 14.02
C PHE A 117 2.79 -0.95 12.63
N ARG A 118 2.27 -0.26 11.60
CA ARG A 118 2.77 -0.40 10.21
C ARG A 118 4.26 -0.06 10.08
N GLN A 119 4.69 1.05 10.69
CA GLN A 119 6.10 1.46 10.66
C GLN A 119 6.99 0.40 11.31
N ARG A 120 6.59 -0.13 12.48
CA ARG A 120 7.33 -1.15 13.20
C ARG A 120 7.41 -2.47 12.44
N THR A 121 6.31 -2.92 11.86
CA THR A 121 6.27 -4.15 11.05
C THR A 121 7.22 -4.04 9.85
N ARG A 122 7.19 -2.91 9.14
CA ARG A 122 8.13 -2.65 8.03
C ARG A 122 9.58 -2.62 8.49
N ALA A 123 9.88 -1.99 9.63
CA ALA A 123 11.23 -1.93 10.17
C ALA A 123 11.78 -3.34 10.49
N ILE A 124 10.96 -4.20 11.10
CA ILE A 124 11.32 -5.59 11.41
C ILE A 124 11.57 -6.38 10.11
N GLU A 125 10.72 -6.21 9.11
CA GLU A 125 10.88 -6.85 7.81
C GLU A 125 12.17 -6.40 7.12
N THR A 126 12.48 -5.09 7.16
CA THR A 126 13.74 -4.57 6.60
C THR A 126 14.98 -5.03 7.35
N GLN A 127 14.88 -5.27 8.64
CA GLN A 127 15.99 -5.82 9.43
C GLN A 127 16.29 -7.29 9.08
N GLY A 128 15.29 -8.01 8.54
CA GLY A 128 15.45 -9.38 8.05
C GLY A 128 15.99 -9.48 6.62
N LEU A 129 16.09 -8.37 5.88
CA LEU A 129 16.63 -8.35 4.54
C LEU A 129 18.16 -8.48 4.58
N LYS A 130 18.71 -9.26 3.64
CA LYS A 130 20.16 -9.28 3.42
C LYS A 130 20.62 -7.94 2.88
N ASP A 131 21.74 -7.44 3.40
CA ASP A 131 22.45 -6.33 2.81
C ASP A 131 22.84 -6.69 1.38
N THR A 132 22.28 -5.97 0.41
CA THR A 132 22.60 -6.11 -1.01
C THR A 132 23.26 -4.82 -1.47
N LYS A 133 24.30 -4.94 -2.30
CA LYS A 133 24.92 -3.79 -2.94
C LYS A 133 24.21 -3.53 -4.26
N MET A 134 24.11 -2.26 -4.63
CA MET A 134 23.56 -1.87 -5.94
C MET A 134 24.26 -2.60 -7.11
N THR A 135 25.56 -2.89 -6.98
CA THR A 135 26.35 -3.66 -7.96
C THR A 135 25.90 -5.11 -8.13
N ASP A 136 25.25 -5.70 -7.13
CA ASP A 136 24.81 -7.10 -7.17
C ASP A 136 23.68 -7.30 -8.20
N TYR A 137 22.95 -6.23 -8.53
CA TYR A 137 21.88 -6.23 -9.54
C TYR A 137 22.39 -6.02 -10.97
N PHE A 138 23.65 -5.60 -11.15
CA PHE A 138 24.25 -5.32 -12.45
C PHE A 138 25.25 -6.38 -12.90
N ALA A 139 25.27 -7.55 -12.24
CA ALA A 139 26.07 -8.67 -12.73
C ALA A 139 25.52 -9.11 -14.11
N CYS A 140 26.18 -8.64 -15.18
CA CYS A 140 26.00 -9.14 -16.53
C CYS A 140 26.20 -10.65 -16.51
N LYS A 141 25.16 -11.39 -16.87
CA LYS A 141 25.21 -12.84 -17.06
C LYS A 141 25.66 -13.14 -18.49
#